data_AF-A0A085W7B1-F1
#
_entry.id   AF-A0A085W7B1-F1
#
_cell.length_a   1.000
_cell.length_b   1.000
_cell.length_c   1.000
_cell.angle_alpha   90.00
_cell.angle_beta   90.00
_cell.angle_gamma   90.00
#
_symmetry.space_group_name_H-M   'P 1'
#
loop_
_entity.id
_entity.type
_entity.pdbx_description
1 polymer ?
#
loop_
_entity_poly.entity_id
_entity_poly.type
_entity_poly.pdbx_seq_one_letter_code
_entity_poly.pdbx_strand_id
1 'polypeptide(L)'
;MQNPLKKRGSLFLVLFVIVSGLRVVLSFTSKPQVVLPPALALSSHTQPLPLPPISPAVNPEQLREMERKLAELSQPLEVRTPPQDTPPPPPAPPPPPAFRASKPGADQFQPLPFPAGITEPYTPEGFKKNLERALKECPMGAMELVSMDCSEFPCMAVTELKDETAKHANLNECMPWIDIYTGGTQYVSGVRKREGQEIQYMSWVPLPPHSADAKLVMLRSTRRAKGLLKALAAP
;
A
#
# COMPACT_ATOMS: atom_id res chain seq x y z
N MET A 1 60.68 -27.51 17.76
CA MET A 1 60.56 -28.11 16.41
C MET A 1 59.29 -27.56 15.76
N GLN A 2 59.42 -26.60 14.85
CA GLN A 2 58.29 -25.98 14.14
C GLN A 2 58.39 -26.32 12.64
N ASN A 3 57.32 -26.88 12.08
CA ASN A 3 57.23 -27.31 10.68
C ASN A 3 57.05 -26.10 9.73
N PRO A 4 57.95 -25.90 8.74
CA PRO A 4 57.84 -24.80 7.77
C PRO A 4 57.22 -25.29 6.45
N LEU A 5 55.92 -25.58 6.44
CA LEU A 5 55.23 -26.04 5.22
C LEU A 5 53.78 -25.57 5.17
N LYS A 6 53.57 -24.25 5.22
CA LYS A 6 52.24 -23.66 4.94
C LYS A 6 52.28 -22.24 4.37
N LYS A 7 53.32 -21.90 3.59
CA LYS A 7 53.53 -20.54 3.04
C LYS A 7 53.52 -20.44 1.51
N ARG A 8 53.16 -21.51 0.78
CA ARG A 8 53.15 -21.51 -0.70
C ARG A 8 51.76 -21.41 -1.36
N GLY A 9 50.66 -21.50 -0.61
CA GLY A 9 49.30 -21.43 -1.17
C GLY A 9 48.72 -20.02 -1.35
N SER A 10 49.33 -18.98 -0.77
CA SER A 10 48.71 -17.65 -0.70
C SER A 10 49.09 -16.71 -1.86
N LEU A 11 50.11 -17.03 -2.65
CA LEU A 11 50.57 -16.12 -3.72
C LEU A 11 49.74 -16.27 -5.02
N PHE A 12 49.23 -17.47 -5.31
CA PHE A 12 48.44 -17.73 -6.53
C PHE A 12 47.03 -17.15 -6.47
N LEU A 13 46.44 -17.05 -5.28
CA LEU A 13 45.09 -16.48 -5.09
C LEU A 13 45.07 -14.95 -5.24
N VAL A 14 46.16 -14.26 -4.91
CA VAL A 14 46.25 -12.79 -5.07
C VAL A 14 46.43 -12.38 -6.54
N LEU A 15 47.12 -13.18 -7.35
CA LEU A 15 47.30 -12.90 -8.78
C LEU A 15 46.01 -13.08 -9.60
N PHE A 16 45.12 -14.00 -9.22
CA PHE A 16 43.84 -14.18 -9.93
C PHE A 16 42.86 -13.01 -9.70
N VAL A 17 42.86 -12.40 -8.51
CA VAL A 17 41.98 -11.25 -8.21
C VAL A 17 42.41 -9.99 -8.97
N ILE A 18 43.70 -9.80 -9.21
CA ILE A 18 44.22 -8.61 -9.92
C ILE A 18 43.93 -8.68 -11.43
N VAL A 19 44.00 -9.87 -12.04
CA VAL A 19 43.76 -10.02 -13.50
C VAL A 19 42.26 -9.97 -13.84
N SER A 20 41.37 -10.42 -12.94
CA SER A 20 39.92 -10.30 -13.14
C SER A 20 39.36 -8.92 -12.77
N GLY A 21 40.07 -8.12 -11.95
CA GLY A 21 39.68 -6.76 -11.60
C GLY A 21 39.95 -5.69 -12.68
N LEU A 22 40.81 -5.98 -13.66
CA LEU A 22 41.26 -4.99 -14.66
C LEU A 22 40.52 -5.03 -16.01
N ARG A 23 39.39 -5.75 -16.11
CA ARG A 23 38.56 -5.80 -17.34
C ARG A 23 37.14 -5.26 -17.21
N VAL A 24 36.75 -4.68 -16.07
CA VAL A 24 35.38 -4.11 -15.89
C VAL A 24 35.41 -2.60 -15.61
N VAL A 25 36.56 -1.94 -15.72
CA VAL A 25 36.67 -0.48 -15.60
C VAL A 25 37.21 0.10 -16.90
N LEU A 26 36.46 0.00 -18.01
CA LEU A 26 36.79 0.67 -19.28
C LEU A 26 35.58 0.79 -20.23
N SER A 27 34.38 1.02 -19.70
CA SER A 27 33.22 1.38 -20.53
C SER A 27 32.34 2.36 -19.77
N PHE A 28 31.85 3.39 -20.48
CA PHE A 28 31.01 4.50 -20.01
C PHE A 28 31.72 5.77 -19.51
N THR A 29 32.59 6.33 -20.34
CA THR A 29 32.70 7.80 -20.47
C THR A 29 32.42 8.19 -21.92
N SER A 30 31.16 8.15 -22.32
CA SER A 30 30.69 8.80 -23.55
C SER A 30 29.92 10.06 -23.14
N LYS A 31 30.60 11.21 -23.20
CA LYS A 31 29.95 12.52 -23.18
C LYS A 31 29.33 12.73 -24.56
N PRO A 32 28.02 13.00 -24.69
CA PRO A 32 27.51 13.52 -25.96
C PRO A 32 28.03 14.95 -26.13
N GLN A 33 28.95 15.13 -27.08
CA GLN A 33 29.28 16.42 -27.65
C GLN A 33 28.06 16.92 -28.41
N VAL A 34 27.32 17.86 -27.82
CA VAL A 34 26.33 18.64 -28.55
C VAL A 34 27.10 19.72 -29.31
N VAL A 35 27.36 19.45 -30.59
CA VAL A 35 27.82 20.42 -31.57
C VAL A 35 26.66 21.39 -31.81
N LEU A 36 26.77 22.63 -31.32
CA LEU A 36 25.91 23.73 -31.74
C LEU A 36 26.39 24.25 -33.10
N PRO A 37 25.57 24.22 -34.16
CA PRO A 37 25.76 25.08 -35.33
C PRO A 37 25.29 26.52 -35.04
N PRO A 38 25.81 27.50 -35.80
CA PRO A 38 25.69 28.92 -35.51
C PRO A 38 24.28 29.45 -35.78
N ALA A 39 23.94 30.47 -34.99
CA ALA A 39 22.77 31.30 -35.17
C ALA A 39 22.76 31.97 -36.55
N LEU A 40 21.67 31.80 -37.30
CA LEU A 40 21.27 32.76 -38.33
C LEU A 40 19.74 32.90 -38.38
N ALA A 41 19.36 34.18 -38.37
CA ALA A 41 18.18 34.79 -38.96
C ALA A 41 16.81 34.59 -38.30
N LEU A 42 16.38 35.69 -37.66
CA LEU A 42 15.00 36.11 -37.50
C LEU A 42 14.14 35.75 -38.72
N SER A 43 13.02 35.07 -38.47
CA SER A 43 11.77 35.42 -39.14
C SER A 43 10.63 35.26 -38.16
N SER A 44 10.17 36.39 -37.65
CA SER A 44 8.96 36.56 -36.87
C SER A 44 7.75 36.23 -37.75
N HIS A 45 7.21 35.02 -37.58
CA HIS A 45 5.86 34.67 -38.00
C HIS A 45 5.07 34.20 -36.78
N THR A 46 4.62 35.19 -36.02
CA THR A 46 3.57 35.01 -35.01
C THR A 46 2.26 34.79 -35.76
N GLN A 47 1.92 33.54 -36.06
CA GLN A 47 0.53 33.18 -36.37
C GLN A 47 -0.25 33.17 -35.05
N PRO A 48 -1.35 33.94 -34.91
CA PRO A 48 -2.27 33.76 -33.81
C PRO A 48 -2.94 32.39 -33.96
N LEU A 49 -2.74 31.52 -32.97
CA LEU A 49 -3.55 30.31 -32.85
C LEU A 49 -5.03 30.72 -32.75
N PRO A 50 -5.93 30.12 -33.54
CA PRO A 50 -7.36 30.33 -33.36
C PRO A 50 -7.74 29.77 -31.99
N LEU A 51 -8.21 30.65 -31.11
CA LEU A 51 -8.82 30.25 -29.84
C LEU A 51 -9.99 29.30 -30.15
N PRO A 52 -10.12 28.16 -29.47
CA PRO A 52 -11.31 27.33 -29.59
C PRO A 52 -12.52 28.16 -29.13
N PRO A 53 -13.69 28.05 -29.78
CA PRO A 53 -14.88 28.75 -29.36
C PRO A 53 -15.22 28.36 -27.92
N ILE A 54 -15.21 29.34 -27.03
CA ILE A 54 -15.76 29.19 -25.69
C ILE A 54 -17.27 29.11 -25.85
N SER A 55 -17.80 27.90 -25.88
CA SER A 55 -19.20 27.61 -25.57
C SER A 55 -19.36 26.13 -25.26
N PRO A 56 -19.77 25.80 -24.04
CA PRO A 56 -20.89 24.90 -23.85
C PRO A 56 -22.08 25.81 -23.58
N ALA A 57 -22.78 26.22 -24.63
CA ALA A 57 -24.19 26.50 -24.47
C ALA A 57 -24.78 25.16 -23.99
N VAL A 58 -24.99 25.04 -22.68
CA VAL A 58 -25.68 23.89 -22.09
C VAL A 58 -26.98 23.75 -22.85
N ASN A 59 -27.09 22.67 -23.63
CA ASN A 59 -28.25 22.44 -24.47
C ASN A 59 -29.47 22.43 -23.53
N PRO A 60 -30.49 23.29 -23.74
CA PRO A 60 -31.65 23.37 -22.86
C PRO A 60 -32.39 22.03 -22.75
N GLU A 61 -32.25 21.13 -23.74
CA GLU A 61 -32.76 19.76 -23.64
C GLU A 61 -32.02 18.92 -22.59
N GLN A 62 -30.69 19.03 -22.49
CA GLN A 62 -29.92 18.30 -21.49
C GLN A 62 -30.24 18.78 -20.07
N LEU A 63 -30.50 20.08 -19.90
CA LEU A 63 -30.91 20.62 -18.61
C LEU A 63 -32.29 20.09 -18.19
N ARG A 64 -33.25 20.03 -19.13
CA ARG A 64 -34.57 19.45 -18.88
C ARG A 64 -34.51 17.95 -18.60
N GLU A 65 -33.64 17.21 -19.28
CA GLU A 65 -33.48 15.78 -19.02
C GLU A 65 -32.83 15.50 -17.66
N MET A 66 -31.88 16.34 -17.25
CA MET A 66 -31.28 16.25 -15.92
C MET A 66 -32.28 16.61 -14.81
N GLU A 67 -33.11 17.65 -15.00
CA GLU A 67 -34.20 17.98 -14.08
C GLU A 67 -35.23 16.85 -13.98
N ARG A 68 -35.56 16.20 -15.11
CA ARG A 68 -36.47 15.04 -15.12
C ARG A 68 -35.89 13.86 -14.34
N LYS A 69 -34.60 13.57 -14.51
CA LYS A 69 -33.90 12.52 -13.75
C LYS A 69 -33.82 12.85 -12.25
N LEU A 70 -33.65 14.13 -11.90
CA LEU A 70 -33.63 14.56 -10.50
C LEU A 70 -35.02 14.48 -9.85
N ALA A 71 -36.09 14.74 -10.61
CA ALA A 71 -37.48 14.56 -10.19
C ALA A 71 -37.88 13.07 -10.05
N GLU A 72 -37.27 12.19 -10.85
CA GLU A 72 -37.47 10.74 -10.74
C GLU A 72 -36.77 10.16 -9.50
N LEU A 73 -35.57 10.67 -9.18
CA LEU A 73 -34.80 10.27 -7.99
C LEU A 73 -35.34 10.86 -6.68
N SER A 74 -36.16 11.92 -6.75
CA SER A 74 -36.80 12.53 -5.58
C SER A 74 -38.19 11.99 -5.28
N GLN A 75 -38.70 11.04 -6.09
CA GLN A 75 -39.91 10.33 -5.72
C GLN A 75 -39.65 9.54 -4.43
N PRO A 76 -40.54 9.67 -3.42
CA PRO A 76 -40.44 8.86 -2.22
C PRO A 76 -40.47 7.40 -2.65
N LEU A 77 -39.48 6.61 -2.20
CA LEU A 77 -39.58 5.16 -2.26
C LEU A 77 -40.89 4.77 -1.56
N GLU A 78 -41.93 4.50 -2.35
CA GLU A 78 -43.10 3.79 -1.84
C GLU A 78 -42.56 2.48 -1.29
N VAL A 79 -42.59 2.39 0.04
CA VAL A 79 -42.34 1.16 0.78
C VAL A 79 -43.43 0.20 0.32
N ARG A 80 -43.12 -0.60 -0.70
CA ARG A 80 -43.89 -1.80 -1.02
C ARG A 80 -43.82 -2.68 0.22
N THR A 81 -44.90 -2.70 0.99
CA THR A 81 -45.12 -3.69 2.02
C THR A 81 -45.06 -5.06 1.33
N PRO A 82 -44.06 -5.92 1.63
CA PRO A 82 -44.05 -7.26 1.05
C PRO A 82 -45.26 -8.04 1.59
N PRO A 83 -45.84 -8.95 0.80
CA PRO A 83 -46.87 -9.86 1.29
C PRO A 83 -46.32 -10.64 2.49
N GLN A 84 -46.93 -10.44 3.66
CA GLN A 84 -46.67 -11.20 4.87
C GLN A 84 -47.23 -12.62 4.71
N ASP A 85 -46.43 -13.53 4.16
CA ASP A 85 -46.61 -14.98 4.31
C ASP A 85 -45.26 -15.71 4.06
N THR A 86 -44.19 -15.18 4.65
CA THR A 86 -42.93 -15.95 4.79
C THR A 86 -42.78 -16.41 6.23
N PRO A 87 -42.53 -17.71 6.48
CA PRO A 87 -42.20 -18.20 7.81
C PRO A 87 -41.00 -17.41 8.36
N PRO A 88 -40.96 -17.16 9.68
CA PRO A 88 -39.91 -16.34 10.28
C PRO A 88 -38.54 -16.90 9.89
N PRO A 89 -37.59 -16.05 9.47
CA PRO A 89 -36.24 -16.51 9.20
C PRO A 89 -35.70 -17.20 10.45
N PRO A 90 -34.89 -18.27 10.30
CA PRO A 90 -34.22 -18.88 11.43
C PRO A 90 -33.50 -17.78 12.22
N PRO A 91 -33.47 -17.88 13.57
CA PRO A 91 -32.85 -16.87 14.41
C PRO A 91 -31.44 -16.61 13.90
N ALA A 92 -31.16 -15.34 13.58
CA ALA A 92 -29.84 -14.93 13.12
C ALA A 92 -28.79 -15.46 14.11
N PRO A 93 -27.66 -15.99 13.63
CA PRO A 93 -26.56 -16.33 14.51
C PRO A 93 -26.22 -15.11 15.38
N PRO A 94 -25.90 -15.30 16.67
CA PRO A 94 -25.60 -14.18 17.54
C PRO A 94 -24.52 -13.31 16.87
N PRO A 95 -24.68 -11.97 16.87
CA PRO A 95 -23.64 -11.11 16.34
C PRO A 95 -22.31 -11.47 17.02
N PRO A 96 -21.19 -11.49 16.27
CA PRO A 96 -19.89 -11.71 16.89
C PRO A 96 -19.75 -10.70 18.04
N PRO A 97 -19.14 -11.11 19.17
CA PRO A 97 -19.07 -10.26 20.36
C PRO A 97 -18.50 -8.90 19.96
N ALA A 98 -19.36 -7.88 19.98
CA ALA A 98 -18.93 -6.51 19.79
C ALA A 98 -17.86 -6.23 20.84
N PHE A 99 -16.74 -5.65 20.42
CA PHE A 99 -15.76 -5.10 21.35
C PHE A 99 -16.53 -4.25 22.35
N ARG A 100 -16.54 -4.65 23.63
CA ARG A 100 -17.12 -3.81 24.67
C ARG A 100 -16.31 -2.54 24.64
N ALA A 101 -16.95 -1.43 24.24
CA ALA A 101 -16.34 -0.12 24.30
C ALA A 101 -15.95 0.14 25.76
N SER A 102 -14.67 -0.03 26.08
CA SER A 102 -14.14 0.37 27.37
C SER A 102 -14.39 1.87 27.54
N LYS A 103 -14.93 2.24 28.69
CA LYS A 103 -15.18 3.62 29.10
C LYS A 103 -13.95 4.50 28.81
N PRO A 104 -14.09 5.70 28.23
CA PRO A 104 -12.95 6.54 27.91
C PRO A 104 -12.33 7.10 29.19
N GLY A 105 -11.26 6.45 29.66
CA GLY A 105 -10.45 6.88 30.79
C GLY A 105 -9.58 5.72 31.26
N ALA A 106 -8.25 5.90 31.28
CA ALA A 106 -7.22 4.92 31.62
C ALA A 106 -6.97 3.76 30.62
N ASP A 107 -7.98 3.25 29.91
CA ASP A 107 -7.83 2.03 29.09
C ASP A 107 -7.28 2.26 27.65
N GLN A 108 -7.06 3.52 27.25
CA GLN A 108 -6.62 3.88 25.89
C GLN A 108 -5.16 3.53 25.57
N PHE A 109 -4.39 3.06 26.55
CA PHE A 109 -2.98 2.71 26.37
C PHE A 109 -2.71 1.20 26.42
N GLN A 110 -3.66 0.41 26.90
CA GLN A 110 -3.51 -1.06 26.86
C GLN A 110 -3.60 -1.53 25.40
N PRO A 111 -2.78 -2.51 24.99
CA PRO A 111 -2.96 -3.21 23.71
C PRO A 111 -4.39 -3.71 23.56
N LEU A 112 -5.05 -3.44 22.43
CA LEU A 112 -6.34 -4.05 22.12
C LEU A 112 -6.16 -5.58 22.03
N PRO A 113 -6.84 -6.35 22.89
CA PRO A 113 -6.75 -7.81 22.82
C PRO A 113 -7.42 -8.32 21.55
N PHE A 114 -6.99 -9.48 21.08
CA PHE A 114 -7.70 -10.20 20.03
C PHE A 114 -9.04 -10.71 20.57
N PRO A 115 -10.17 -10.47 19.87
CA PRO A 115 -11.47 -11.00 20.25
C PRO A 115 -11.48 -12.52 20.40
N ALA A 116 -12.21 -12.99 21.40
CA ALA A 116 -12.63 -14.39 21.42
C ALA A 116 -13.53 -14.66 20.20
N GLY A 117 -13.23 -15.72 19.45
CA GLY A 117 -14.01 -16.08 18.25
C GLY A 117 -13.71 -15.23 17.01
N ILE A 118 -12.56 -14.54 16.98
CA ILE A 118 -12.07 -13.87 15.79
C ILE A 118 -12.00 -14.83 14.59
N THR A 119 -12.40 -14.36 13.41
CA THR A 119 -12.34 -15.18 12.19
C THR A 119 -10.90 -15.41 11.78
N GLU A 120 -10.64 -16.56 11.14
CA GLU A 120 -9.29 -16.98 10.73
C GLU A 120 -8.49 -15.88 10.02
N PRO A 121 -9.05 -15.06 9.10
CA PRO A 121 -8.29 -14.02 8.42
C PRO A 121 -7.66 -12.96 9.33
N TYR A 122 -8.21 -12.76 10.53
CA TYR A 122 -7.73 -11.76 11.47
C TYR A 122 -6.88 -12.36 12.61
N THR A 123 -6.67 -13.67 12.60
CA THR A 123 -5.64 -14.31 13.44
C THR A 123 -4.24 -13.95 12.93
N PRO A 124 -3.19 -13.98 13.76
CA PRO A 124 -1.82 -13.76 13.30
C PRO A 124 -1.40 -14.65 12.14
N GLU A 125 -1.74 -15.93 12.20
CA GLU A 125 -1.40 -16.93 11.19
C GLU A 125 -2.17 -16.70 9.89
N GLY A 126 -3.49 -16.46 9.98
CA GLY A 126 -4.32 -16.17 8.82
C GLY A 126 -3.94 -14.86 8.14
N PHE A 127 -3.65 -13.81 8.92
CA PHE A 127 -3.17 -12.53 8.39
C PHE A 127 -1.88 -12.67 7.61
N LYS A 128 -0.88 -13.36 8.18
CA LYS A 128 0.40 -13.61 7.51
C LYS A 128 0.19 -14.35 6.18
N LYS A 129 -0.58 -15.45 6.22
CA LYS A 129 -0.89 -16.28 5.04
C LYS A 129 -1.57 -15.46 3.94
N ASN A 130 -2.56 -14.65 4.30
CA ASN A 130 -3.31 -13.84 3.34
C ASN A 130 -2.46 -12.71 2.77
N LEU A 131 -1.55 -12.13 3.55
CA LEU A 131 -0.62 -11.11 3.08
C LEU A 131 0.41 -11.68 2.12
N GLU A 132 1.03 -12.81 2.46
CA GLU A 132 1.97 -13.50 1.55
C GLU A 132 1.30 -13.89 0.23
N ARG A 133 0.03 -14.35 0.31
CA ARG A 133 -0.78 -14.61 -0.88
C ARG A 133 -1.01 -13.35 -1.70
N ALA A 134 -1.41 -12.25 -1.08
CA ALA A 134 -1.64 -10.98 -1.77
C ALA A 134 -0.35 -10.43 -2.41
N LEU A 135 0.78 -10.46 -1.70
CA LEU A 135 2.08 -10.04 -2.25
C LEU A 135 2.48 -10.84 -3.50
N LYS A 136 2.01 -12.09 -3.62
CA LYS A 136 2.27 -12.95 -4.79
C LYS A 136 1.24 -12.75 -5.92
N GLU A 137 -0.04 -12.60 -5.58
CA GLU A 137 -1.14 -12.62 -6.56
C GLU A 137 -1.54 -11.23 -7.05
N CYS A 138 -1.27 -10.17 -6.27
CA CYS A 138 -1.65 -8.81 -6.64
C CYS A 138 -0.56 -8.12 -7.49
N PRO A 139 -0.91 -7.33 -8.50
CA PRO A 139 0.06 -6.58 -9.32
C PRO A 139 0.56 -5.32 -8.58
N MET A 140 1.28 -5.51 -7.47
CA MET A 140 1.74 -4.43 -6.58
C MET A 140 3.25 -4.16 -6.68
N GLY A 141 3.89 -4.64 -7.74
CA GLY A 141 5.34 -4.56 -7.89
C GLY A 141 6.10 -5.52 -6.97
N ALA A 142 7.43 -5.42 -6.97
CA ALA A 142 8.26 -6.22 -6.10
C ALA A 142 8.23 -5.67 -4.66
N MET A 143 7.57 -6.40 -3.77
CA MET A 143 7.47 -6.09 -2.35
C MET A 143 7.90 -7.30 -1.51
N GLU A 144 8.55 -7.05 -0.38
CA GLU A 144 8.99 -8.11 0.54
C GLU A 144 8.51 -7.82 1.96
N LEU A 145 7.95 -8.83 2.63
CA LEU A 145 7.58 -8.73 4.05
C LEU A 145 8.84 -8.65 4.92
N VAL A 146 9.00 -7.56 5.66
CA VAL A 146 10.17 -7.32 6.53
C VAL A 146 9.85 -7.57 7.99
N SER A 147 8.64 -7.22 8.41
CA SER A 147 8.23 -7.31 9.81
C SER A 147 6.73 -7.48 9.93
N MET A 148 6.30 -8.14 11.01
CA MET A 148 4.91 -8.27 11.38
C MET A 148 4.79 -8.04 12.89
N ASP A 149 3.78 -7.26 13.29
CA ASP A 149 3.48 -6.93 14.68
C ASP A 149 2.02 -7.30 14.99
N CYS A 150 1.89 -8.39 15.75
CA CYS A 150 0.62 -8.91 16.26
C CYS A 150 0.53 -8.79 17.79
N SER A 151 1.26 -7.85 18.40
CA SER A 151 1.16 -7.58 19.85
C SER A 151 -0.22 -7.06 20.28
N GLU A 152 -1.02 -6.62 19.30
CA GLU A 152 -2.34 -6.03 19.48
C GLU A 152 -3.18 -6.24 18.21
N PHE A 153 -4.50 -6.34 18.39
CA PHE A 153 -5.47 -6.42 17.31
C PHE A 153 -5.74 -5.06 16.61
N PRO A 154 -5.89 -5.03 15.27
CA PRO A 154 -5.51 -6.08 14.33
C PRO A 154 -3.99 -6.15 14.15
N CYS A 155 -3.51 -7.29 13.62
CA CYS A 155 -2.13 -7.42 13.21
C CYS A 155 -1.75 -6.36 12.17
N MET A 156 -0.47 -6.03 12.15
CA MET A 156 0.14 -5.12 11.19
C MET A 156 1.34 -5.80 10.54
N ALA A 157 1.56 -5.51 9.27
CA ALA A 157 2.78 -5.90 8.58
C ALA A 157 3.50 -4.69 8.02
N VAL A 158 4.81 -4.80 7.83
CA VAL A 158 5.63 -3.83 7.11
C VAL A 158 6.35 -4.54 5.99
N THR A 159 6.22 -3.99 4.78
CA THR A 159 6.86 -4.45 3.57
C THR A 159 7.87 -3.43 3.06
N GLU A 160 8.97 -3.91 2.50
CA GLU A 160 9.92 -3.11 1.74
C GLU A 160 9.52 -3.11 0.26
N LEU A 161 9.59 -1.95 -0.36
CA LEU A 161 9.33 -1.76 -1.79
C LEU A 161 10.68 -1.86 -2.52
N LYS A 162 10.79 -2.84 -3.43
CA LYS A 162 12.03 -3.12 -4.18
C LYS A 162 12.10 -2.39 -5.51
N ASP A 163 10.99 -1.86 -6.00
CA ASP A 163 10.92 -1.10 -7.25
C ASP A 163 9.94 0.07 -7.19
N GLU A 164 9.96 0.90 -8.23
CA GLU A 164 9.11 2.09 -8.38
C GLU A 164 7.63 1.74 -8.61
N THR A 165 7.32 0.59 -9.19
CA THR A 165 5.93 0.17 -9.43
C THR A 165 5.18 -0.07 -8.13
N ALA A 166 5.92 -0.52 -7.10
CA ALA A 166 5.37 -0.75 -5.78
C ALA A 166 4.99 0.54 -5.03
N LYS A 167 5.42 1.73 -5.48
CA LYS A 167 4.99 3.02 -4.88
C LYS A 167 3.49 3.26 -5.01
N HIS A 168 2.84 2.64 -5.99
CA HIS A 168 1.40 2.69 -6.20
C HIS A 168 0.69 1.44 -5.69
N ALA A 169 1.37 0.57 -4.94
CA ALA A 169 0.76 -0.61 -4.35
C ALA A 169 -0.42 -0.22 -3.45
N ASN A 170 -1.55 -0.87 -3.69
CA ASN A 170 -2.75 -0.66 -2.89
C ASN A 170 -3.48 -2.00 -2.71
N LEU A 171 -3.40 -2.57 -1.51
CA LEU A 171 -4.12 -3.81 -1.19
C LEU A 171 -5.64 -3.68 -1.32
N ASN A 172 -6.19 -2.46 -1.30
CA ASN A 172 -7.61 -2.22 -1.53
C ASN A 172 -8.02 -2.36 -3.01
N GLU A 173 -7.07 -2.52 -3.93
CA GLU A 173 -7.32 -2.79 -5.35
C GLU A 173 -7.07 -4.27 -5.71
N CYS A 174 -6.70 -5.09 -4.72
CA CYS A 174 -6.41 -6.50 -4.94
C CYS A 174 -7.59 -7.40 -4.57
N MET A 175 -8.18 -8.05 -5.58
CA MET A 175 -9.33 -8.96 -5.43
C MET A 175 -9.13 -10.03 -4.34
N PRO A 176 -8.06 -10.87 -4.36
CA PRO A 176 -7.79 -11.84 -3.30
C PRO A 176 -7.73 -11.27 -1.88
N TRP A 177 -7.44 -9.98 -1.74
CA TRP A 177 -7.33 -9.32 -0.45
C TRP A 177 -8.67 -8.70 0.00
N ILE A 178 -9.35 -7.97 -0.88
CA ILE A 178 -10.62 -7.30 -0.55
C ILE A 178 -11.76 -8.27 -0.29
N ASP A 179 -11.72 -9.47 -0.92
CA ASP A 179 -12.68 -10.55 -0.65
C ASP A 179 -12.61 -11.05 0.80
N ILE A 180 -11.44 -10.89 1.44
CA ILE A 180 -11.16 -11.34 2.80
C ILE A 180 -11.38 -10.19 3.81
N TYR A 181 -10.85 -9.01 3.50
CA TYR A 181 -10.84 -7.84 4.39
C TYR A 181 -11.82 -6.78 3.90
N THR A 182 -13.12 -7.06 4.05
CA THR A 182 -14.20 -6.20 3.57
C THR A 182 -14.29 -4.84 4.27
N GLY A 183 -13.66 -4.68 5.44
CA GLY A 183 -13.52 -3.38 6.12
C GLY A 183 -12.47 -2.46 5.46
N GLY A 184 -11.74 -2.97 4.47
CA GLY A 184 -10.65 -2.27 3.80
C GLY A 184 -9.33 -2.37 4.56
N THR A 185 -8.34 -1.65 4.05
CA THR A 185 -6.95 -1.70 4.53
C THR A 185 -6.41 -0.31 4.69
N GLN A 186 -5.90 -0.03 5.87
CA GLN A 186 -5.12 1.16 6.10
C GLN A 186 -3.65 0.88 5.81
N TYR A 187 -2.97 1.89 5.26
CA TYR A 187 -1.53 1.84 5.12
C TYR A 187 -0.86 3.14 5.56
N VAL A 188 0.40 3.02 5.97
CA VAL A 188 1.30 4.16 6.21
C VAL A 188 2.60 3.88 5.49
N SER A 189 3.04 4.80 4.64
CA SER A 189 4.31 4.72 3.93
C SER A 189 5.41 5.53 4.63
N GLY A 190 6.66 5.17 4.38
CA GLY A 190 7.80 5.96 4.85
C GLY A 190 9.11 5.55 4.20
N VAL A 191 9.96 6.53 3.91
CA VAL A 191 11.35 6.32 3.46
C VAL A 191 12.26 6.25 4.68
N ARG A 192 13.20 5.29 4.71
CA ARG A 192 14.29 5.23 5.70
C ARG A 192 15.63 5.05 5.00
N LYS A 193 16.69 5.51 5.66
CA LYS A 193 18.06 5.25 5.21
C LYS A 193 18.58 3.99 5.89
N ARG A 194 19.10 3.05 5.11
CA ARG A 194 19.83 1.87 5.57
C ARG A 194 21.10 1.78 4.73
N GLU A 195 22.26 1.73 5.38
CA GLU A 195 23.57 1.64 4.69
C GLU A 195 23.79 2.75 3.63
N GLY A 196 23.23 3.94 3.85
CA GLY A 196 23.34 5.06 2.91
C GLY A 196 22.35 5.04 1.74
N GLN A 197 21.56 3.97 1.58
CA GLN A 197 20.50 3.88 0.58
C GLN A 197 19.14 4.26 1.17
N GLU A 198 18.33 5.00 0.41
CA GLU A 198 16.93 5.25 0.73
C GLU A 198 16.08 4.04 0.36
N ILE A 199 15.43 3.45 1.36
CA ILE A 199 14.52 2.31 1.24
C ILE A 199 13.12 2.78 1.58
N GLN A 200 12.19 2.51 0.68
CA GLN A 200 10.76 2.80 0.86
C GLN A 200 10.07 1.61 1.54
N TYR A 201 9.28 1.91 2.57
CA TYR A 201 8.47 0.93 3.27
C TYR A 201 7.00 1.29 3.23
N MET A 202 6.14 0.28 3.30
CA MET A 202 4.71 0.41 3.51
C MET A 202 4.28 -0.51 4.64
N SER A 203 3.45 0.02 5.54
CA SER A 203 2.78 -0.77 6.56
C SER A 203 1.34 -1.04 6.16
N TRP A 204 0.83 -2.22 6.49
CA TRP A 204 -0.50 -2.70 6.11
C TRP A 204 -1.26 -3.15 7.34
N VAL A 205 -2.49 -2.67 7.49
CA VAL A 205 -3.36 -3.01 8.61
C VAL A 205 -4.78 -3.24 8.09
N PRO A 206 -5.32 -4.47 8.19
CA PRO A 206 -6.69 -4.75 7.78
C PRO A 206 -7.65 -4.16 8.80
N LEU A 207 -8.69 -3.47 8.33
CA LEU A 207 -9.71 -2.92 9.20
C LEU A 207 -10.80 -3.97 9.41
N PRO A 208 -11.20 -4.25 10.67
CA PRO A 208 -12.28 -5.19 10.93
C PRO A 208 -13.62 -4.69 10.36
N PRO A 209 -14.48 -5.61 9.87
CA PRO A 209 -15.80 -5.25 9.38
C PRO A 209 -16.64 -4.71 10.54
N HIS A 210 -17.26 -3.55 10.34
CA HIS A 210 -18.24 -2.96 11.26
C HIS A 210 -17.77 -2.76 12.71
N SER A 211 -16.57 -2.20 12.91
CA SER A 211 -16.17 -1.79 14.25
C SER A 211 -16.68 -0.39 14.59
N ALA A 212 -17.44 -0.27 15.69
CA ALA A 212 -17.64 1.02 16.38
C ALA A 212 -16.29 1.69 16.74
N ASP A 213 -15.24 0.87 16.78
CA ASP A 213 -13.86 1.23 17.10
C ASP A 213 -12.96 1.44 15.88
N ALA A 214 -13.49 1.51 14.64
CA ALA A 214 -12.68 1.69 13.43
C ALA A 214 -11.74 2.89 13.55
N LYS A 215 -12.24 3.99 14.13
CA LYS A 215 -11.45 5.20 14.40
C LYS A 215 -10.32 4.95 15.40
N LEU A 216 -10.57 4.17 16.44
CA LEU A 216 -9.56 3.82 17.45
C LEU A 216 -8.50 2.92 16.85
N VAL A 217 -8.91 1.87 16.13
CA VAL A 217 -8.03 0.97 15.38
C VAL A 217 -7.13 1.77 14.45
N MET A 218 -7.71 2.67 13.64
CA MET A 218 -6.96 3.52 12.71
C MET A 218 -5.94 4.47 13.38
N LEU A 219 -6.31 5.04 14.53
CA LEU A 219 -5.40 5.93 15.28
C LEU A 219 -4.21 5.14 15.83
N ARG A 220 -4.48 3.96 16.41
CA ARG A 220 -3.48 3.12 17.07
C ARG A 220 -2.56 2.45 16.07
N SER A 221 -3.12 1.89 14.99
CA SER A 221 -2.37 1.33 13.86
C SER A 221 -1.39 2.35 13.28
N THR A 222 -1.84 3.59 13.05
CA THR A 222 -0.99 4.67 12.53
C THR A 222 0.19 4.96 13.46
N ARG A 223 -0.06 5.02 14.76
CA ARG A 223 0.99 5.26 15.77
C ARG A 223 1.99 4.09 15.80
N ARG A 224 1.49 2.85 15.83
CA ARG A 224 2.32 1.64 15.83
C ARG A 224 3.15 1.54 14.54
N ALA A 225 2.53 1.77 13.38
CA ALA A 225 3.19 1.80 12.08
C ALA A 225 4.35 2.80 12.04
N LYS A 226 4.12 4.04 12.49
CA LYS A 226 5.19 5.05 12.58
C LYS A 226 6.33 4.59 13.50
N GLY A 227 6.00 3.94 14.61
CA GLY A 227 6.97 3.35 15.54
C GLY A 227 7.82 2.27 14.89
N LEU A 228 7.20 1.28 14.25
CA LEU A 228 7.90 0.21 13.52
C LEU A 228 8.77 0.76 12.40
N LEU A 229 8.23 1.64 11.57
CA LEU A 229 8.99 2.27 10.50
C LEU A 229 10.19 3.05 11.04
N LYS A 230 10.09 3.69 12.20
CA LYS A 230 11.23 4.35 12.85
C LYS A 230 12.26 3.32 13.34
N ALA A 231 11.82 2.19 13.90
CA ALA A 231 12.71 1.13 14.38
C ALA A 231 13.50 0.46 13.24
N LEU A 232 12.92 0.33 12.05
CA LEU A 232 13.61 -0.20 10.85
C LEU A 232 14.75 0.69 10.33
N ALA A 233 14.85 1.92 10.84
CA ALA A 233 15.89 2.90 10.52
C ALA A 233 17.03 2.93 11.54
N ALA A 234 16.90 2.17 12.63
CA ALA A 234 17.96 2.04 13.61
C ALA A 234 19.14 1.25 12.98
N PRO A 235 20.38 1.73 13.14
CA PRO A 235 21.57 1.08 12.60
C PRO A 235 21.85 -0.28 13.22
#